data_AF-A0A6V7HQ43-F1
#
_entry.id   AF-A0A6V7HQ43-F1
#
_cell.length_a   1.000
_cell.length_b   1.000
_cell.length_c   1.000
_cell.angle_alpha   90.00
_cell.angle_beta   90.00
_cell.angle_gamma   90.00
#
_symmetry.space_group_name_H-M   'P 1'
#
loop_
_entity.id
_entity.type
_entity.pdbx_description
1 polymer ?
#
loop_
_entity_poly.entity_id
_entity_poly.type
_entity_poly.pdbx_seq_one_letter_code
_entity_poly.pdbx_strand_id
1 'polypeptide(L)' 'DSPGVELRLANKIFLADGISVKPDYQQLTENIFKSTVQKVDFSKSVEASKTINDWCEEQTNSKIKDVIKA' A
#
# COMPACT_ATOMS: atom_id res chain seq x y z
N ASP A 1 12.23 6.91 31.82
CA ASP A 1 11.85 6.69 30.43
C ASP A 1 11.30 5.29 30.24
N SER A 2 9.98 5.15 30.16
CA SER A 2 9.35 3.89 29.74
C SER A 2 9.71 3.64 28.27
N PRO A 3 10.04 2.41 27.85
CA PRO A 3 10.34 2.13 26.45
C PRO A 3 9.15 2.59 25.61
N GLY A 4 9.37 3.64 24.81
CA GLY A 4 8.30 4.37 24.14
C GLY A 4 7.55 3.47 23.15
N VAL A 5 6.22 3.48 23.25
CA VAL A 5 5.35 2.82 22.27
C VAL A 5 5.43 3.59 20.95
N GLU A 6 5.69 2.89 19.84
CA GLU A 6 5.68 3.44 18.48
C GLU A 6 4.40 2.99 17.75
N LEU A 7 3.61 3.95 17.25
CA LEU A 7 2.47 3.72 16.38
C LEU A 7 2.73 4.35 15.01
N ARG A 8 2.68 3.54 13.94
CA ARG A 8 2.81 3.99 12.54
C ARG A 8 1.48 3.75 11.83
N LEU A 9 1.05 4.75 11.05
CA LEU A 9 -0.16 4.68 10.23
C LEU A 9 0.17 5.14 8.81
N ALA A 10 -0.08 4.28 7.83
CA ALA A 10 0.10 4.56 6.41
C ALA A 10 -1.01 3.87 5.62
N ASN A 11 -1.48 4.51 4.53
CA ASN A 11 -2.50 3.97 3.64
C ASN A 11 -1.97 3.91 2.20
N LYS A 12 -2.34 2.89 1.45
CA LYS A 12 -2.00 2.72 0.03
C LYS A 12 -3.17 2.12 -0.73
N ILE A 13 -3.34 2.53 -1.99
CA ILE A 13 -4.26 1.88 -2.94
C ILE A 13 -3.41 1.32 -4.09
N PHE A 14 -3.52 0.01 -4.29
CA PHE A 14 -2.95 -0.68 -5.44
C PHE A 14 -4.06 -0.89 -6.47
N LEU A 15 -3.90 -0.32 -7.66
CA LEU A 15 -4.88 -0.35 -8.74
C LEU A 15 -4.38 -1.23 -9.87
N ALA A 16 -5.27 -2.03 -10.47
CA ALA A 16 -4.88 -2.86 -11.59
C ALA A 16 -4.43 -2.01 -12.79
N ASP A 17 -3.37 -2.46 -13.45
CA ASP A 17 -2.95 -1.91 -14.73
C ASP A 17 -4.12 -1.88 -15.74
N GLY A 18 -4.22 -0.79 -16.49
CA GLY A 18 -5.32 -0.56 -17.43
C GLY A 18 -6.61 -0.01 -16.81
N ILE A 19 -6.75 0.00 -15.48
CA ILE A 19 -7.88 0.67 -14.81
C ILE A 19 -7.55 2.13 -14.54
N SER A 20 -8.54 3.00 -14.75
CA SER A 20 -8.47 4.41 -14.38
C SER A 20 -9.45 4.70 -13.26
N VAL A 21 -8.97 5.45 -12.26
CA VAL A 21 -9.79 5.94 -11.15
C VAL A 21 -10.37 7.30 -11.54
N LYS A 22 -11.59 7.58 -11.10
CA LYS A 22 -12.18 8.91 -11.30
C LYS A 22 -11.32 9.98 -10.62
N PRO A 23 -11.01 11.11 -11.28
CA PRO A 23 -10.15 12.16 -10.71
C PRO A 23 -10.57 12.58 -9.30
N ASP A 24 -11.87 12.76 -9.05
CA ASP A 24 -12.40 13.14 -7.73
C ASP A 24 -12.09 12.10 -6.65
N TYR A 25 -12.14 10.81 -7.00
CA TYR A 25 -11.80 9.74 -6.07
C TYR A 25 -10.29 9.70 -5.80
N GLN A 26 -9.47 9.90 -6.84
CA GLN A 26 -8.02 10.00 -6.67
C GLN A 26 -7.67 11.16 -5.72
N GLN A 27 -8.25 12.33 -5.95
CA GLN A 27 -8.04 13.51 -5.13
C GLN A 27 -8.52 13.31 -3.69
N LEU A 28 -9.64 12.62 -3.48
CA LEU A 28 -10.12 12.23 -2.15
C LEU A 28 -9.10 11.32 -1.43
N THR A 29 -8.57 10.32 -2.12
CA THR A 29 -7.63 9.34 -1.54
C THR A 29 -6.29 9.96 -1.18
N GLU A 30 -5.79 10.87 -2.01
CA GLU A 30 -4.55 11.60 -1.76
C GLU A 30 -4.72 12.60 -0.61
N ASN A 31 -5.86 13.31 -0.55
CA ASN A 31 -6.05 14.38 0.44
C ASN A 31 -6.45 13.87 1.83
N ILE A 32 -7.37 12.91 1.91
CA ILE A 32 -7.92 12.41 3.18
C ILE A 32 -7.08 11.28 3.72
N PHE A 33 -6.81 10.25 2.91
CA PHE A 33 -6.11 9.05 3.36
C PHE A 33 -4.59 9.16 3.26
N LYS A 34 -4.08 10.25 2.66
CA LYS A 34 -2.65 10.42 2.33
C LYS A 34 -2.10 9.22 1.54
N SER A 35 -2.96 8.62 0.72
CA SER A 35 -2.69 7.41 -0.04
C SER A 35 -2.51 7.76 -1.50
N THR A 36 -1.31 7.52 -2.03
CA THR A 36 -1.07 7.63 -3.47
C THR A 36 -1.46 6.33 -4.16
N VAL A 37 -2.14 6.43 -5.29
CA VAL A 37 -2.49 5.26 -6.11
C VAL A 37 -1.21 4.74 -6.78
N GLN A 38 -0.93 3.45 -6.62
CA GLN A 38 0.11 2.74 -7.36
C GLN A 38 -0.52 1.74 -8.30
N LYS A 39 -0.15 1.80 -9.58
CA LYS A 39 -0.57 0.82 -10.56
C LYS A 39 0.26 -0.47 -10.41
N VAL A 40 -0.42 -1.61 -10.46
CA VAL A 40 0.17 -2.95 -10.32
C VAL A 40 -0.44 -3.88 -11.38
N ASP A 41 0.42 -4.61 -12.07
CA ASP A 41 0.02 -5.68 -12.98
C ASP A 41 -0.36 -6.94 -12.19
N PHE A 42 -1.65 -7.07 -11.86
CA PHE A 42 -2.15 -8.24 -11.12
C PHE A 42 -2.18 -9.53 -11.94
N SER A 43 -1.90 -9.50 -13.25
CA SER A 43 -1.71 -10.73 -14.03
C SER A 43 -0.42 -11.47 -13.64
N LYS A 44 0.53 -10.75 -13.04
CA LYS A 44 1.80 -11.25 -12.50
C LYS A 44 1.69 -11.39 -10.99
N SER A 45 0.98 -12.42 -10.52
CA SER A 45 0.56 -12.50 -9.12
C SER A 45 1.73 -12.55 -8.13
N VAL A 46 2.83 -13.19 -8.49
CA VAL A 46 4.05 -13.25 -7.66
C VAL A 46 4.66 -11.85 -7.50
N GLU A 47 4.89 -11.14 -8.59
CA GLU A 47 5.44 -9.78 -8.57
C GLU A 47 4.49 -8.77 -7.91
N ALA A 48 3.19 -8.91 -8.14
CA ALA A 48 2.16 -8.08 -7.52
C ALA A 48 2.12 -8.28 -6.00
N SER A 49 2.12 -9.54 -5.54
CA SER A 49 2.16 -9.87 -4.12
C SER A 49 3.43 -9.32 -3.46
N LYS A 50 4.59 -9.48 -4.12
CA LYS A 50 5.86 -8.93 -3.66
C LYS A 50 5.82 -7.41 -3.52
N THR A 51 5.30 -6.70 -4.52
CA THR A 51 5.19 -5.23 -4.48
C THR A 51 4.38 -4.74 -3.28
N ILE A 52 3.26 -5.41 -2.99
CA ILE A 52 2.37 -5.04 -1.88
C ILE A 52 3.02 -5.37 -0.52
N ASN A 53 3.62 -6.56 -0.42
CA ASN A 53 4.28 -7.04 0.78
C ASN A 53 5.53 -6.21 1.12
N ASP A 54 6.38 -5.88 0.14
CA ASP A 54 7.55 -5.00 0.33
C ASP A 54 7.14 -3.64 0.89
N TRP A 55 6.06 -3.04 0.34
CA TRP A 55 5.55 -1.75 0.84
C TRP A 55 5.06 -1.86 2.27
N CYS A 56 4.30 -2.91 2.61
CA CYS A 56 3.85 -3.15 3.99
C CYS A 56 5.03 -3.37 4.94
N GLU A 57 6.06 -4.10 4.50
CA GLU A 57 7.27 -4.35 5.27
C GLU A 57 7.98 -3.04 5.60
N GLU A 58 8.18 -2.17 4.61
CA GLU A 58 8.80 -0.86 4.78
C GLU A 58 8.02 0.03 5.75
N GLN A 59 6.69 0.13 5.59
CA GLN A 59 5.87 1.03 6.42
C GLN A 59 5.76 0.57 7.88
N THR A 60 6.05 -0.71 8.15
CA THR A 60 5.84 -1.35 9.46
C THR A 60 7.14 -1.69 10.19
N ASN A 61 8.29 -1.14 9.77
CA ASN A 61 9.62 -1.49 10.30
C ASN A 61 9.85 -3.00 10.26
N SER A 62 9.55 -3.61 9.11
CA SER A 62 9.69 -5.04 8.86
C SER A 62 8.88 -5.97 9.76
N LYS A 63 7.85 -5.46 10.44
CA LYS A 63 7.00 -6.27 11.34
C LYS A 63 5.91 -7.03 10.58
N ILE A 64 5.47 -6.52 9.43
CA ILE A 64 4.43 -7.14 8.60
C ILE A 64 5.03 -7.42 7.23
N LYS A 65 5.31 -8.69 6.93
CA LYS A 65 6.02 -9.10 5.70
C LYS A 65 5.12 -9.74 4.65
N ASP A 66 4.14 -10.54 5.07
CA ASP A 66 3.32 -11.36 4.17
C ASP A 66 1.83 -11.04 4.37
N VAL A 67 1.40 -9.86 3.94
CA VAL A 67 -0.01 -9.44 4.04
C VAL A 67 -0.88 -10.25 3.10
N ILE A 68 -0.38 -10.52 1.90
CA ILE A 68 -1.08 -11.29 0.88
C ILE A 68 -0.17 -12.37 0.28
N LYS A 69 -0.82 -13.39 -0.31
CA LYS A 69 -0.16 -14.42 -1.11
C LYS A 69 -0.45 -14.19 -2.59
N ALA A 70 0.46 -14.67 -3.44
CA ALA A 70 0.31 -14.71 -4.89
C ALA A 70 -0.79 -15.69 -5.34
#